data_AF-A0A9D1LY94-F1
#
_entry.id   AF-A0A9D1LY94-F1
#
_cell.length_a   1.000
_cell.length_b   1.000
_cell.length_c   1.000
_cell.angle_alpha   90.00
_cell.angle_beta   90.00
_cell.angle_gamma   90.00
#
_symmetry.space_group_name_H-M   'P 1'
#
loop_
_entity.id
_entity.type
_entity.pdbx_description
1 polymer ?
#
loop_
_entity_poly.entity_id
_entity_poly.type
_entity_poly.pdbx_seq_one_letter_code
_entity_poly.pdbx_strand_id
1 'polypeptide(L)'
;MKERRNKVLRAFAVLAAAGVLYGLITGWLGFGIPCPVHYFTGFKCPGCGVSRMFISLMKLDFKSAFEANRLLLVNLPVIASLLFVYFFRYIKTGSRKISKAENIIYLMLIILFLIFGIVRNCPGINW
;
A
#
# COMPACT_ATOMS: atom_id res chain seq x y z
N MET A 1 -18.07 -13.20 -17.35
CA MET A 1 -18.08 -12.77 -15.93
C MET A 1 -17.28 -13.72 -15.04
N LYS A 2 -17.58 -15.03 -15.01
CA LYS A 2 -16.88 -16.03 -14.18
C LYS A 2 -15.35 -16.08 -14.42
N GLU A 3 -14.92 -16.04 -15.68
CA GLU A 3 -13.49 -16.05 -16.04
C GLU A 3 -12.74 -14.83 -15.49
N ARG A 4 -13.26 -13.61 -15.73
CA ARG A 4 -12.71 -12.35 -15.20
C ARG A 4 -12.63 -12.36 -13.66
N ARG A 5 -13.68 -12.82 -12.99
CA ARG A 5 -13.69 -12.97 -11.53
C ARG A 5 -12.59 -13.93 -11.06
N ASN A 6 -12.51 -15.12 -11.66
CA ASN A 6 -11.51 -16.11 -11.27
C ASN A 6 -10.08 -15.61 -11.52
N LYS A 7 -9.86 -14.83 -12.59
CA LYS A 7 -8.58 -14.16 -12.85
C LYS A 7 -8.20 -13.18 -11.74
N VAL A 8 -9.14 -12.34 -11.31
CA VAL A 8 -8.93 -11.39 -10.21
C VAL A 8 -8.66 -12.14 -8.89
N LEU A 9 -9.49 -13.13 -8.56
CA LEU A 9 -9.31 -13.92 -7.33
C LEU A 9 -7.97 -14.67 -7.29
N ARG A 10 -7.54 -15.27 -8.41
CA ARG A 10 -6.22 -15.91 -8.51
C ARG A 10 -5.10 -14.92 -8.29
N ALA A 11 -5.17 -13.73 -8.88
CA ALA A 11 -4.15 -12.69 -8.67
C ALA A 11 -4.07 -12.27 -7.20
N PHE A 12 -5.22 -12.02 -6.55
CA PHE A 12 -5.26 -11.71 -5.12
C PHE A 12 -4.73 -12.85 -4.25
N ALA A 13 -5.07 -14.10 -4.57
CA ALA A 13 -4.58 -15.27 -3.82
C ALA A 13 -3.05 -15.41 -3.93
N VAL A 14 -2.48 -15.22 -5.12
CA VAL A 14 -1.03 -15.25 -5.33
C VAL A 14 -0.34 -14.11 -4.58
N LEU A 15 -0.88 -12.89 -4.65
CA LEU A 15 -0.34 -11.74 -3.92
C LEU A 15 -0.41 -11.93 -2.40
N ALA A 16 -1.53 -12.45 -1.89
CA ALA A 16 -1.70 -12.75 -0.48
C ALA A 16 -0.71 -13.83 -0.01
N ALA A 17 -0.58 -14.92 -0.76
CA ALA A 17 0.38 -15.99 -0.46
C ALA A 17 1.83 -15.47 -0.44
N ALA A 18 2.21 -14.66 -1.43
CA ALA A 18 3.52 -14.03 -1.47
C ALA A 18 3.75 -13.07 -0.30
N GLY A 19 2.75 -12.27 0.07
CA GLY A 19 2.82 -11.36 1.21
C GLY A 19 2.94 -12.07 2.55
N VAL A 20 2.19 -13.16 2.74
CA VAL A 20 2.28 -14.01 3.95
C VAL A 20 3.65 -14.68 4.03
N LEU A 21 4.12 -15.28 2.92
CA LEU A 21 5.44 -15.90 2.87
C LEU A 21 6.54 -14.89 3.21
N TYR A 22 6.49 -13.69 2.62
CA TYR A 22 7.41 -12.61 2.95
C TYR A 22 7.34 -12.22 4.44
N GLY A 23 6.13 -12.07 5.00
CA GLY A 23 5.94 -11.78 6.42
C GLY A 23 6.52 -12.85 7.35
N LEU A 24 6.39 -14.12 6.98
CA LEU A 24 6.98 -15.25 7.73
C LEU A 24 8.51 -15.25 7.65
N ILE A 25 9.06 -15.12 6.44
CA ILE A 25 10.52 -15.04 6.19
C ILE A 25 11.12 -13.90 7.00
N THR A 26 10.57 -12.69 6.88
CA THR A 26 11.07 -11.52 7.60
C THR A 26 10.90 -11.62 9.12
N GLY A 27 9.82 -12.25 9.58
CA GLY A 27 9.56 -12.47 11.00
C GLY A 27 10.48 -13.50 11.64
N TRP A 28 10.85 -14.55 10.91
CA TRP A 28 11.68 -15.67 11.40
C TRP A 28 13.18 -15.41 11.23
N LEU A 29 13.58 -14.90 10.07
CA LEU A 29 14.99 -14.69 9.74
C LEU A 29 15.50 -13.29 10.13
N GLY A 30 14.61 -12.38 10.53
CA GLY A 30 14.95 -11.01 10.92
C GLY A 30 15.45 -10.12 9.77
N PHE A 31 15.55 -10.64 8.55
CA PHE A 31 15.98 -9.90 7.37
C PHE A 31 14.78 -9.49 6.51
N GLY A 32 14.67 -8.20 6.20
CA GLY A 32 13.68 -7.65 5.28
C GLY A 32 14.35 -6.93 4.12
N ILE A 33 13.65 -6.84 2.98
CA ILE A 33 14.18 -6.14 1.80
C ILE A 33 14.27 -4.64 2.15
N PRO A 34 15.48 -4.03 2.09
CA PRO A 34 15.61 -2.61 2.35
C PRO A 34 14.92 -1.80 1.25
N CYS A 35 14.40 -0.62 1.60
CA CYS A 35 13.84 0.28 0.60
C CYS A 35 14.99 0.82 -0.26
N PRO A 36 14.99 0.61 -1.59
CA PRO A 36 16.10 1.01 -2.44
C PRO A 36 16.30 2.52 -2.43
N VAL A 37 15.23 3.32 -2.42
CA VAL A 37 15.31 4.78 -2.37
C VAL A 37 16.02 5.25 -1.10
N HIS A 38 15.62 4.72 0.05
CA HIS A 38 16.25 5.08 1.32
C HIS A 38 17.69 4.56 1.41
N TYR A 39 17.96 3.37 0.89
CA TYR A 39 19.29 2.78 0.88
C TYR A 39 20.28 3.62 0.07
N PHE A 40 19.89 4.08 -1.13
CA PHE A 40 20.79 4.85 -2.01
C PHE A 40 20.84 6.35 -1.69
N THR A 41 19.75 6.94 -1.21
CA THR A 41 19.65 8.41 -1.07
C THR A 41 19.57 8.89 0.37
N GLY A 42 19.31 8.01 1.33
CA GLY A 42 18.99 8.38 2.71
C GLY A 42 17.57 8.94 2.89
N PHE A 43 16.87 9.33 1.83
CA PHE A 43 15.52 9.90 1.92
C PHE A 43 14.43 8.85 2.14
N LYS A 44 13.46 9.17 2.99
CA LYS A 44 12.26 8.37 3.22
C LYS A 44 11.19 8.76 2.19
N CYS A 45 11.04 7.98 1.12
CA CYS A 45 9.96 8.17 0.14
C CYS A 45 8.57 7.93 0.77
N PRO A 46 7.45 8.32 0.13
CA PRO A 46 6.13 8.12 0.72
C PRO A 46 5.77 6.65 0.95
N GLY A 47 6.37 5.73 0.18
CA GLY A 47 6.25 4.28 0.37
C GLY A 47 7.21 3.68 1.41
N CYS A 48 8.16 4.44 1.96
CA CYS A 48 9.07 3.90 2.99
C CYS A 48 8.26 3.45 4.21
N GLY A 49 8.43 2.19 4.60
CA GLY A 49 7.76 1.58 5.75
C GLY A 49 6.53 0.73 5.42
N VAL A 50 6.08 0.65 4.15
CA VAL A 50 4.90 -0.17 3.76
C VAL A 50 5.03 -1.62 4.20
N SER A 51 6.18 -2.26 3.95
CA SER A 51 6.41 -3.67 4.33
C SER A 51 6.33 -3.87 5.84
N ARG A 52 6.90 -2.95 6.62
CA ARG A 52 6.82 -2.96 8.10
C ARG A 52 5.40 -2.74 8.57
N MET A 53 4.69 -1.77 7.99
CA MET A 53 3.28 -1.52 8.27
C MET A 53 2.43 -2.78 8.04
N PHE A 54 2.63 -3.45 6.91
CA PHE A 54 1.90 -4.67 6.57
C PHE A 54 2.19 -5.82 7.55
N ILE A 55 3.47 -6.05 7.89
CA ILE A 55 3.85 -7.08 8.86
C ILE A 55 3.25 -6.78 10.25
N SER A 56 3.26 -5.52 10.69
CA SER A 56 2.64 -5.11 11.96
C SER A 56 1.13 -5.33 11.94
N LEU A 57 0.45 -5.04 10.82
CA LEU A 57 -0.98 -5.35 10.65
C LEU A 57 -1.26 -6.86 10.71
N MET A 58 -0.41 -7.70 10.13
CA MET A 58 -0.53 -9.16 10.25
C MET A 58 -0.40 -9.63 11.71
N LYS A 59 0.37 -8.93 12.53
CA LYS A 59 0.53 -9.18 13.97
C LYS A 59 -0.56 -8.49 14.82
N LEU A 60 -1.53 -7.82 14.19
CA LEU A 60 -2.56 -7.00 14.85
C LEU A 60 -1.98 -5.85 15.71
N ASP A 61 -0.74 -5.42 15.43
CA ASP A 61 -0.10 -4.28 16.09
C ASP A 61 -0.32 -3.00 15.27
N PHE A 62 -1.45 -2.34 15.56
CA PHE A 62 -1.84 -1.09 14.90
C PHE A 62 -0.92 0.08 15.25
N LYS A 63 -0.31 0.08 16.44
CA LYS A 63 0.59 1.15 16.87
C LYS A 63 1.85 1.14 16.02
N SER A 64 2.52 0.00 15.94
CA SER A 64 3.72 -0.15 15.10
C SER A 64 3.39 0.00 13.62
N ALA A 65 2.19 -0.40 13.18
CA ALA A 65 1.75 -0.16 11.80
C ALA A 65 1.63 1.34 11.49
N PHE A 66 1.02 2.10 12.39
CA PHE A 66 0.87 3.54 12.27
C PHE A 66 2.24 4.22 12.22
N GLU A 67 3.14 3.91 13.16
CA GLU A 67 4.50 4.45 13.19
C GLU A 67 5.30 4.13 11.93
N ALA A 68 5.10 2.94 11.34
CA ALA A 68 5.78 2.55 10.11
C ALA A 68 5.36 3.40 8.89
N ASN A 69 4.06 3.67 8.71
CA ASN A 69 3.56 4.56 7.65
C ASN A 69 2.18 5.14 7.97
N ARG A 70 2.17 6.25 8.71
CA ARG A 70 0.96 6.93 9.21
C ARG A 70 -0.02 7.27 8.09
N LEU A 71 0.46 7.95 7.05
CA LEU A 71 -0.41 8.45 5.99
C LEU A 71 -1.06 7.31 5.21
N LEU A 72 -0.29 6.27 4.87
CA LEU A 72 -0.81 5.13 4.14
C LEU A 72 -1.84 4.34 4.97
N LEU A 73 -1.58 4.15 6.27
CA LEU A 73 -2.52 3.43 7.14
C LEU A 73 -3.86 4.18 7.24
N VAL A 74 -3.83 5.50 7.44
CA VAL A 74 -5.05 6.32 7.52
C VAL A 74 -5.83 6.32 6.20
N ASN A 75 -5.13 6.36 5.06
CA ASN A 75 -5.77 6.35 3.74
C ASN A 75 -6.11 4.95 3.22
N LEU A 76 -5.78 3.90 3.97
CA LEU A 76 -6.00 2.51 3.56
C LEU A 76 -7.47 2.22 3.20
N PRO A 77 -8.50 2.70 3.95
CA PRO A 77 -9.90 2.50 3.59
C PRO A 77 -10.29 3.16 2.27
N VAL A 78 -9.75 4.36 1.98
CA VAL A 78 -10.00 5.09 0.74
C VAL A 78 -9.39 4.33 -0.43
N ILE A 79 -8.13 3.90 -0.30
CA ILE A 79 -7.45 3.11 -1.35
C ILE A 79 -8.16 1.77 -1.57
N ALA A 80 -8.57 1.08 -0.50
CA ALA A 80 -9.29 -0.18 -0.58
C ALA A 80 -10.65 -0.02 -1.29
N SER A 81 -11.39 1.05 -1.02
CA SER A 81 -12.67 1.30 -1.68
C SER A 81 -12.51 1.62 -3.17
N LEU A 82 -11.49 2.40 -3.57
CA LEU A 82 -11.18 2.66 -4.97
C LEU A 82 -10.82 1.37 -5.73
N LEU A 83 -9.96 0.53 -5.13
CA LEU A 83 -9.60 -0.76 -5.70
C LEU A 83 -10.81 -1.68 -5.81
N PHE A 84 -11.66 -1.74 -4.77
CA PHE A 84 -12.87 -2.54 -4.78
C PHE A 84 -13.81 -2.14 -5.92
N VAL A 85 -14.10 -0.84 -6.05
CA VAL A 85 -14.95 -0.30 -7.13
C VAL A 85 -14.34 -0.59 -8.50
N TYR A 86 -13.03 -0.43 -8.66
CA TYR A 86 -12.31 -0.72 -9.89
C TYR A 86 -12.45 -2.21 -10.29
N PHE A 87 -12.14 -3.13 -9.39
CA PHE A 87 -12.22 -4.56 -9.66
C PHE A 87 -13.65 -5.03 -9.85
N PHE A 88 -14.61 -4.51 -9.07
CA PHE A 88 -16.02 -4.82 -9.23
C PHE A 88 -16.54 -4.41 -10.61
N ARG A 89 -16.19 -3.20 -11.07
CA ARG A 89 -16.50 -2.72 -12.42
C ARG A 89 -15.88 -3.61 -13.49
N TYR A 90 -14.60 -3.95 -13.36
CA TYR A 90 -13.92 -4.84 -14.30
C TYR A 90 -14.57 -6.23 -14.38
N ILE A 91 -14.95 -6.81 -13.24
CA ILE A 91 -15.60 -8.12 -13.20
C ILE A 91 -16.99 -8.07 -13.86
N LYS A 92 -17.78 -7.03 -13.59
CA LYS A 92 -19.14 -6.86 -14.12
C LYS A 92 -19.13 -6.50 -15.61
N THR A 93 -18.48 -5.40 -15.98
CA THR A 93 -18.57 -4.82 -17.33
C THR A 93 -17.35 -5.09 -18.20
N GLY A 94 -16.20 -5.43 -17.62
CA GLY A 94 -14.94 -5.63 -18.35
C GLY A 94 -14.18 -4.32 -18.59
N SER A 95 -14.81 -3.19 -18.26
CA SER A 95 -14.21 -1.87 -18.39
C SER A 95 -13.14 -1.65 -17.32
N ARG A 96 -12.01 -1.08 -17.74
CA ARG A 96 -10.94 -0.56 -16.87
C ARG A 96 -10.93 0.96 -16.80
N LYS A 97 -11.99 1.62 -17.29
CA LYS A 97 -12.07 3.07 -17.32
C LYS A 97 -12.16 3.62 -15.89
N ILE A 98 -11.34 4.61 -15.61
CA ILE A 98 -11.37 5.42 -14.40
C ILE A 98 -12.37 6.57 -14.63
N SER A 99 -13.25 6.82 -13.66
CA SER A 99 -14.20 7.93 -13.72
C SER A 99 -13.49 9.27 -13.45
N LYS A 100 -14.11 10.39 -13.86
CA LYS A 100 -13.55 11.72 -13.55
C LYS A 100 -13.40 11.94 -12.04
N ALA A 101 -14.37 11.48 -11.24
CA ALA A 101 -14.32 11.56 -9.79
C ALA A 101 -13.18 10.72 -9.19
N GLU A 102 -13.00 9.48 -9.65
CA GLU A 102 -11.89 8.62 -9.23
C GLU A 102 -10.54 9.26 -9.59
N ASN A 103 -10.43 9.87 -10.77
CA ASN A 103 -9.21 10.55 -11.19
C ASN A 103 -8.85 11.73 -10.28
N ILE A 104 -9.85 12.52 -9.86
CA ILE A 104 -9.66 13.60 -8.89
C ILE A 104 -9.18 13.03 -7.55
N ILE A 105 -9.78 11.94 -7.07
CA ILE A 105 -9.35 11.29 -5.81
C ILE A 105 -7.91 10.76 -5.93
N TYR A 106 -7.56 10.10 -7.03
CA TYR A 106 -6.18 9.65 -7.25
C TYR A 106 -5.20 10.82 -7.26
N LEU A 107 -5.55 11.93 -7.91
CA LEU A 107 -4.70 13.12 -7.93
C LEU A 107 -4.53 13.71 -6.52
N MET A 108 -5.61 13.81 -5.74
CA MET A 108 -5.54 14.28 -4.35
C MET A 108 -4.65 13.37 -3.50
N LEU A 109 -4.77 12.04 -3.64
CA LEU A 109 -3.91 11.09 -2.94
C LEU A 109 -2.45 11.23 -3.35
N ILE A 110 -2.15 11.39 -4.64
CA ILE A 110 -0.78 11.58 -5.13
C ILE A 110 -0.18 12.85 -4.50
N ILE A 111 -0.89 13.97 -4.57
CA ILE A 111 -0.44 15.25 -3.99
C ILE A 111 -0.20 15.10 -2.48
N LEU A 112 -1.15 14.48 -1.77
CA LEU A 112 -1.05 14.24 -0.32
C LEU A 112 0.17 13.38 0.04
N PHE A 113 0.42 12.30 -0.72
CA PHE A 113 1.57 11.42 -0.52
C PHE A 113 2.90 12.14 -0.84
N LEU A 114 2.94 12.98 -1.87
CA LEU A 114 4.12 13.78 -2.18
C LEU A 114 4.42 14.78 -1.05
N ILE A 115 3.41 15.50 -0.55
CA ILE A 115 3.55 16.40 0.60
C ILE A 115 4.08 15.62 1.80
N PHE A 116 3.47 14.48 2.15
CA PHE A 116 3.95 13.64 3.25
C PHE A 116 5.40 13.16 3.05
N GLY A 117 5.76 12.79 1.81
CA GLY A 117 7.13 12.47 1.44
C GLY A 117 8.10 13.62 1.70
N ILE A 118 7.71 14.87 1.44
CA ILE A 118 8.54 16.03 1.73
C ILE A 118 8.63 16.27 3.24
N VAL A 119 7.49 16.37 3.93
CA VAL A 119 7.44 16.70 5.37
C VAL A 119 8.17 15.66 6.22
N ARG A 120 8.15 14.38 5.85
CA ARG A 120 8.88 13.31 6.58
C ARG A 120 10.40 13.33 6.43
N ASN A 121 10.93 14.19 5.55
CA ASN A 121 12.35 14.43 5.35
C ASN A 121 12.78 15.85 5.79
N CYS A 122 11.85 16.67 6.28
CA CYS A 122 12.19 18.00 6.78
C CYS A 122 12.95 17.90 8.13
N PRO A 123 14.14 18.51 8.24
CA PRO A 123 14.89 18.56 9.48
C PRO A 123 14.10 19.34 10.55
N GLY A 124 14.05 18.81 11.77
CA GLY A 124 13.30 19.39 12.91
C GLY A 124 11.93 18.78 13.18
N ILE A 125 11.40 17.93 12.29
CA ILE A 125 10.19 17.15 12.55
C ILE A 125 10.61 15.72 12.88
N ASN A 126 10.61 15.38 14.17
CA ASN A 126 10.83 14.01 14.64
C ASN A 126 9.52 13.23 14.54
N TRP A 127 9.50 12.25 13.63
CA TRP A 127 8.38 11.33 13.40
C TRP A 127 8.59 10.00 14.10
#